data_AF-A0A7Y5H0A4-F1
#
_entry.id   AF-A0A7Y5H0A4-F1
#
_cell.length_a   1.000
_cell.length_b   1.000
_cell.length_c   1.000
_cell.angle_alpha   90.00
_cell.angle_beta   90.00
_cell.angle_gamma   90.00
#
_symmetry.space_group_name_H-M   'P 1'
#
loop_
_entity.id
_entity.type
_entity.pdbx_description
1 polymer ?
#
loop_
_entity_poly.entity_id
_entity_poly.type
_entity_poly.pdbx_seq_one_letter_code
_entity_poly.pdbx_strand_id
1 'polypeptide(L)'
;MSGNILSYNIAYSGLLGTETAAHIHTAPMGTAGPVAFPLPPSNPKIGTVTLNATQLASLIAGNLYINIHTNLFPGGEIRGQIMMQLLDNCADGNACTTNDTCANGACFGGPAANCNDGNICTSDSCDPATGCINANNTAACDDGNACTTNDACMNGACVGGAAPNCDDGDVCTDDGCDPASGCTHANNTAACDDGNACTTNDACMNGTCMGGAAP
;
A
#
# COMPACT_ATOMS: atom_id res chain seq x y z
N MET A 1 -19.04 3.09 26.69
CA MET A 1 -18.58 4.27 27.45
C MET A 1 -19.80 4.92 28.10
N SER A 2 -19.92 4.92 29.44
CA SER A 2 -21.05 5.53 30.17
C SER A 2 -20.79 6.99 30.56
N GLY A 3 -20.24 7.79 29.64
CA GLY A 3 -19.93 9.19 29.91
C GLY A 3 -20.33 10.07 28.73
N ASN A 4 -21.35 10.90 28.92
CA ASN A 4 -21.71 11.93 27.95
C ASN A 4 -20.96 13.24 28.25
N ILE A 5 -19.72 13.17 28.74
CA ILE A 5 -18.95 14.36 29.13
C ILE A 5 -17.92 14.65 28.06
N LEU A 6 -18.00 15.82 27.44
CA LEU A 6 -16.98 16.37 26.57
C LEU A 6 -16.02 17.23 27.42
N SER A 7 -14.82 16.71 27.64
CA SER A 7 -13.71 17.48 28.23
C SER A 7 -12.93 18.19 27.14
N TYR A 8 -12.53 19.44 27.37
CA TYR A 8 -11.78 20.23 26.39
C TYR A 8 -10.64 21.02 27.04
N ASN A 9 -9.56 21.19 26.27
CA ASN A 9 -8.45 22.10 26.52
C ASN A 9 -8.09 22.75 25.18
N ILE A 10 -8.55 23.98 24.97
CA ILE A 10 -8.48 24.69 23.70
C ILE A 10 -7.54 25.88 23.87
N ALA A 11 -6.39 25.86 23.20
CA ALA A 11 -5.52 27.01 23.06
C ALA A 11 -5.70 27.62 21.67
N TYR A 12 -5.63 28.94 21.57
CA TYR A 12 -5.68 29.65 20.30
C TYR A 12 -4.72 30.85 20.33
N SER A 13 -4.37 31.37 19.16
CA SER A 13 -3.51 32.56 19.01
C SER A 13 -3.83 33.26 17.69
N GLY A 14 -3.22 34.43 17.46
CA GLY A 14 -3.31 35.11 16.17
C GLY A 14 -4.65 35.82 15.89
N LEU A 15 -5.41 36.17 16.94
CA LEU A 15 -6.56 37.06 16.77
C LEU A 15 -6.10 38.47 16.37
N LEU A 16 -6.81 39.06 15.43
CA LEU A 16 -6.70 40.44 14.97
C LEU A 16 -7.49 41.39 15.87
N GLY A 17 -8.59 40.91 16.47
CA GLY A 17 -9.41 41.67 17.43
C GLY A 17 -9.32 41.16 18.87
N THR A 18 -9.94 41.89 19.80
CA THR A 18 -10.11 41.44 21.18
C THR A 18 -11.25 40.44 21.27
N GLU A 19 -11.04 39.28 21.91
CA GLU A 19 -12.12 38.30 22.14
C GLU A 19 -13.30 38.94 22.89
N THR A 20 -14.50 38.74 22.35
CA THR A 20 -15.76 39.20 22.97
C THR A 20 -16.60 38.03 23.47
N ALA A 21 -16.50 36.85 22.83
CA ALA A 21 -17.17 35.62 23.25
C ALA A 21 -16.52 34.39 22.60
N ALA A 22 -16.78 33.21 23.16
CA ALA A 22 -16.48 31.94 22.52
C ALA A 22 -17.53 30.89 22.86
N HIS A 23 -17.87 30.05 21.88
CA HIS A 23 -18.94 29.05 22.00
C HIS A 23 -18.58 27.75 21.28
N ILE A 24 -19.20 26.67 21.72
CA ILE A 24 -19.41 25.47 20.90
C ILE A 24 -20.78 25.61 20.23
N HIS A 25 -20.85 25.36 18.94
CA HIS A 25 -22.06 25.40 18.11
C HIS A 25 -22.35 24.03 17.49
N THR A 26 -23.58 23.84 17.02
CA THR A 26 -24.01 22.63 16.31
C THR A 26 -24.37 22.92 14.86
N ALA A 27 -23.46 22.65 13.91
CA ALA A 27 -23.76 22.57 12.48
C ALA A 27 -22.64 21.84 11.71
N PRO A 28 -22.93 21.33 10.50
CA PRO A 28 -21.93 20.82 9.58
C PRO A 28 -20.88 21.87 9.20
N MET A 29 -19.77 21.38 8.63
CA MET A 29 -18.71 22.23 8.08
C MET A 29 -19.28 23.21 7.04
N GLY A 30 -18.87 24.48 7.12
CA GLY A 30 -19.33 25.53 6.20
C GLY A 30 -20.69 26.16 6.55
N THR A 31 -21.48 25.57 7.45
CA THR A 31 -22.78 26.14 7.88
C THR A 31 -22.70 26.75 9.28
N ALA A 32 -23.37 27.88 9.50
CA ALA A 32 -23.52 28.46 10.84
C ALA A 32 -24.64 27.75 11.61
N GLY A 33 -24.39 27.42 12.89
CA GLY A 33 -25.32 26.71 13.75
C GLY A 33 -25.70 27.48 15.01
N PRO A 34 -26.75 27.06 15.72
CA PRO A 34 -27.05 27.57 17.05
C PRO A 34 -25.93 27.27 18.04
N VAL A 35 -25.83 28.10 19.09
CA VAL A 35 -24.93 27.87 20.23
C VAL A 35 -25.40 26.63 20.99
N ALA A 36 -24.48 25.68 21.19
CA ALA A 36 -24.67 24.53 22.06
C ALA A 36 -24.22 24.83 23.49
N PHE A 37 -23.03 25.43 23.66
CA PHE A 37 -22.45 25.74 24.97
C PHE A 37 -21.59 27.01 24.94
N PRO A 38 -21.58 27.82 26.00
CA PRO A 38 -20.57 28.85 26.19
C PRO A 38 -19.22 28.25 26.59
N LEU A 39 -18.14 28.88 26.16
CA LEU A 39 -16.78 28.59 26.59
C LEU A 39 -16.26 29.68 27.54
N PRO A 40 -15.33 29.36 28.45
CA PRO A 40 -14.79 30.34 29.39
C PRO A 40 -14.00 31.46 28.68
N PRO A 41 -13.97 32.68 29.25
CA PRO A 41 -13.20 33.81 28.72
C PRO A 41 -11.72 33.70 29.14
N SER A 42 -11.09 32.57 28.83
CA SER A 42 -9.68 32.30 29.10
C SER A 42 -8.95 31.80 27.84
N ASN A 43 -7.63 31.81 27.88
CA ASN A 43 -6.78 31.15 26.90
C ASN A 43 -5.58 30.51 27.64
N PRO A 44 -5.51 29.18 27.74
CA PRO A 44 -6.42 28.20 27.16
C PRO A 44 -7.82 28.19 27.78
N LYS A 45 -8.81 27.73 27.02
CA LYS A 45 -10.18 27.42 27.47
C LYS A 45 -10.19 25.97 27.94
N ILE A 46 -10.39 25.75 29.23
CA ILE A 46 -10.37 24.42 29.84
C ILE A 46 -11.70 24.19 30.56
N GLY A 47 -12.31 23.02 30.35
CA GLY A 47 -13.56 22.68 31.02
C GLY A 47 -14.17 21.38 30.55
N THR A 48 -15.38 21.13 31.04
CA THR A 48 -16.17 19.95 30.71
C THR A 48 -17.62 20.36 30.47
N VAL A 49 -18.29 19.75 29.50
CA VAL A 49 -19.74 19.88 29.30
C VAL A 49 -20.39 18.51 29.20
N THR A 50 -21.56 18.35 29.81
CA THR A 50 -22.36 17.14 29.64
C THR A 50 -23.24 17.30 28.40
N LEU A 51 -23.03 16.43 27.42
CA LEU A 51 -23.81 16.34 26.19
C LEU A 51 -25.13 15.61 26.44
N ASN A 52 -26.22 16.14 25.89
CA ASN A 52 -27.44 15.35 25.72
C ASN A 52 -27.31 14.39 24.51
N ALA A 53 -28.31 13.52 24.31
CA ALA A 53 -28.27 12.53 23.24
C ALA A 53 -28.10 13.13 21.84
N THR A 54 -28.76 14.26 21.55
CA THR A 54 -28.67 14.95 20.25
C THR A 54 -27.30 15.60 20.03
N GLN A 55 -26.72 16.19 21.07
CA GLN A 55 -25.38 16.78 21.02
C GLN A 55 -24.31 15.71 20.91
N LEU A 56 -24.47 14.57 21.58
CA LEU A 56 -23.60 13.42 21.43
C LEU A 56 -23.63 12.88 19.99
N ALA A 57 -24.83 12.71 19.41
CA ALA A 57 -24.97 12.33 18.00
C ALA A 57 -24.33 13.37 17.06
N SER A 58 -24.46 14.66 17.39
CA SER A 58 -23.81 15.74 16.64
C SER A 58 -22.29 15.70 16.74
N LEU A 59 -21.72 15.38 17.90
CA LEU A 59 -20.29 15.18 18.08
C LEU A 59 -19.79 14.01 17.22
N ILE A 60 -20.50 12.88 17.27
CA ILE A 60 -20.18 11.67 16.48
C ILE A 60 -20.24 11.97 14.98
N ALA A 61 -21.23 12.75 14.53
CA ALA A 61 -21.36 13.15 13.14
C ALA A 61 -20.39 14.26 12.71
N GLY A 62 -19.50 14.72 13.59
CA GLY A 62 -18.58 15.82 13.30
C GLY A 62 -19.27 17.16 13.10
N ASN A 63 -20.45 17.36 13.70
CA ASN A 63 -21.31 18.54 13.57
C ASN A 63 -21.19 19.53 14.75
N LEU A 64 -20.24 19.32 15.69
CA LEU A 64 -19.91 20.33 16.69
C LEU A 64 -18.69 21.14 16.26
N TYR A 65 -18.69 22.44 16.52
CA TYR A 65 -17.54 23.30 16.23
C TYR A 65 -17.37 24.40 17.27
N ILE A 66 -16.12 24.82 17.46
CA ILE A 66 -15.75 25.97 18.27
C ILE A 66 -15.78 27.22 17.39
N ASN A 67 -16.33 28.30 17.91
CA ASN A 67 -16.29 29.62 17.30
C ASN A 67 -15.80 30.65 18.32
N ILE A 68 -14.79 31.44 17.97
CA ILE A 68 -14.25 32.53 18.80
C ILE A 68 -14.59 33.85 18.12
N HIS A 69 -15.28 34.73 18.83
CA HIS A 69 -15.76 36.02 18.37
C HIS A 69 -14.84 37.13 18.87
N THR A 70 -14.62 38.14 18.03
CA THR A 70 -13.88 39.34 18.42
C THR A 70 -14.68 40.61 18.13
N ASN A 71 -14.20 41.75 18.61
CA ASN A 71 -14.78 43.06 18.30
C ASN A 71 -14.71 43.40 16.79
N LEU A 72 -13.73 42.87 16.06
CA LEU A 72 -13.59 43.06 14.62
C LEU A 72 -14.42 42.05 13.81
N PHE A 73 -14.61 40.84 14.35
CA PHE A 73 -15.38 39.77 13.70
C PHE A 73 -16.48 39.23 14.64
N PRO A 74 -17.62 39.94 14.79
CA PRO A 74 -18.69 39.52 15.69
C PRO A 74 -19.36 38.18 15.30
N GLY A 75 -19.32 37.80 14.01
CA GLY A 75 -19.82 36.50 13.54
C GLY A 75 -18.89 35.32 13.86
N GLY A 76 -17.67 35.58 14.31
CA GLY A 76 -16.61 34.61 14.52
C GLY A 76 -15.36 34.97 13.70
N GLU A 77 -14.21 35.00 14.36
CA GLU A 77 -12.90 35.18 13.74
C GLU A 77 -12.22 33.83 13.48
N ILE A 78 -12.27 32.91 14.46
CA ILE A 78 -11.71 31.56 14.36
C ILE A 78 -12.81 30.52 14.51
N ARG A 79 -12.87 29.59 13.55
CA ARG A 79 -13.75 28.42 13.58
C ARG A 79 -12.93 27.13 13.51
N GLY A 80 -13.23 26.17 14.37
CA GLY A 80 -12.63 24.82 14.32
C GLY A 80 -13.66 23.73 14.56
N GLN A 81 -13.81 22.79 13.63
CA GLN A 81 -14.71 21.65 13.81
C GLN A 81 -14.16 20.73 14.90
N ILE A 82 -14.99 20.37 15.88
CA ILE A 82 -14.69 19.34 16.86
C ILE A 82 -14.96 18.01 16.18
N MET A 83 -13.89 17.46 15.62
CA MET A 83 -13.90 16.09 15.19
C MET A 83 -13.57 15.24 16.40
N MET A 84 -14.36 14.20 16.64
CA MET A 84 -13.84 13.07 17.40
C MET A 84 -12.63 12.59 16.59
N GLN A 85 -11.42 12.73 17.14
CA GLN A 85 -10.25 12.20 16.49
C GLN A 85 -10.45 10.69 16.40
N LEU A 86 -10.82 10.25 15.20
CA LEU A 86 -10.83 8.85 14.79
C LEU A 86 -9.37 8.40 14.77
N LEU A 87 -8.84 8.08 15.94
CA LEU A 87 -8.21 6.78 16.07
C LEU A 87 -9.38 5.85 16.35
N ASP A 88 -9.64 4.91 15.44
CA ASP A 88 -10.83 4.07 15.38
C ASP A 88 -11.37 3.72 16.77
N ASN A 89 -12.66 3.95 17.00
CA ASN A 89 -13.24 3.98 18.34
C ASN A 89 -13.27 2.64 19.09
N CYS A 90 -12.56 1.64 18.56
CA CYS A 90 -12.09 0.56 19.39
C CYS A 90 -10.81 -0.14 18.92
N ALA A 91 -9.74 0.57 18.56
CA ALA A 91 -8.46 -0.10 18.31
C ALA A 91 -8.01 -0.87 19.57
N ASP A 92 -7.81 -2.19 19.46
CA ASP A 92 -7.37 -3.05 20.56
C ASP A 92 -5.85 -2.97 20.83
N GLY A 93 -5.15 -2.14 20.05
CA GLY A 93 -3.70 -1.97 20.10
C GLY A 93 -2.93 -3.02 19.31
N ASN A 94 -3.62 -3.90 18.58
CA ASN A 94 -3.04 -4.89 17.69
C ASN A 94 -3.22 -4.46 16.23
N ALA A 95 -2.12 -4.05 15.60
CA ALA A 95 -2.12 -3.67 14.18
C ALA A 95 -2.42 -4.85 13.23
N CYS A 96 -2.50 -6.07 13.75
CA CYS A 96 -2.86 -7.29 13.01
C CYS A 96 -4.33 -7.64 13.08
N THR A 97 -5.18 -6.78 13.62
CA THR A 97 -6.63 -6.93 13.57
C THR A 97 -7.27 -5.74 12.88
N THR A 98 -8.40 -6.01 12.23
CA THR A 98 -9.17 -5.01 11.49
C THR A 98 -10.60 -5.04 11.98
N ASN A 99 -11.33 -3.93 11.82
CA ASN A 99 -12.74 -3.83 12.24
C ASN A 99 -12.95 -4.20 13.71
N ASP A 100 -12.07 -3.71 14.58
CA ASP A 100 -12.13 -3.97 16.01
C ASP A 100 -13.46 -3.51 16.61
N THR A 101 -13.90 -4.22 17.65
CA THR A 101 -15.23 -4.03 18.23
C THR A 101 -15.15 -3.65 19.70
N CYS A 102 -16.04 -2.75 20.11
CA CYS A 102 -16.20 -2.38 21.51
C CYS A 102 -17.23 -3.28 22.18
N ALA A 103 -16.80 -4.04 23.19
CA ALA A 103 -17.68 -4.81 24.05
C ALA A 103 -17.33 -4.54 25.52
N ASN A 104 -18.36 -4.25 26.34
CA ASN A 104 -18.20 -4.01 27.78
C ASN A 104 -17.15 -2.94 28.16
N GLY A 105 -16.91 -1.96 27.29
CA GLY A 105 -15.94 -0.89 27.55
C GLY A 105 -14.48 -1.27 27.30
N ALA A 106 -14.23 -2.45 26.73
CA ALA A 106 -12.92 -2.88 26.22
C ALA A 106 -12.98 -3.06 24.70
N CYS A 107 -11.80 -2.97 24.07
CA CYS A 107 -11.62 -3.19 22.65
C CYS A 107 -11.12 -4.59 22.38
N PHE A 108 -11.76 -5.23 21.41
CA PHE A 108 -11.43 -6.58 20.97
C PHE A 108 -11.08 -6.53 19.49
N GLY A 109 -9.90 -7.06 19.17
CA GLY A 109 -9.44 -7.23 17.81
C GLY A 109 -10.47 -7.95 16.97
N GLY A 110 -10.79 -7.38 15.81
CA GLY A 110 -11.64 -8.03 14.83
C GLY A 110 -10.88 -9.07 14.00
N PRO A 111 -11.33 -9.37 12.77
CA PRO A 111 -10.63 -10.31 11.89
C PRO A 111 -9.16 -9.95 11.67
N ALA A 112 -8.32 -10.98 11.52
CA ALA A 112 -6.91 -10.81 11.23
C ALA A 112 -6.69 -9.97 9.97
N ALA A 113 -5.72 -9.04 10.04
CA ALA A 113 -5.30 -8.24 8.90
C ALA A 113 -4.79 -9.17 7.79
N ASN A 114 -5.26 -8.92 6.56
CA ASN A 114 -4.74 -9.60 5.40
C ASN A 114 -3.43 -8.91 4.99
N CYS A 115 -2.29 -9.50 5.34
CA CYS A 115 -0.98 -8.97 4.98
C CYS A 115 -0.44 -9.50 3.65
N ASN A 116 -1.22 -10.32 2.94
CA ASN A 116 -0.80 -10.84 1.64
C ASN A 116 -0.75 -9.69 0.61
N ASP A 117 0.45 -9.38 0.13
CA ASP A 117 0.70 -8.34 -0.87
C ASP A 117 0.72 -8.88 -2.32
N GLY A 118 0.54 -10.19 -2.48
CA GLY A 118 0.53 -10.88 -3.77
C GLY A 118 1.92 -11.13 -4.36
N ASN A 119 3.00 -10.80 -3.65
CA ASN A 119 4.36 -11.02 -4.10
C ASN A 119 4.87 -12.38 -3.59
N ILE A 120 5.14 -13.31 -4.51
CA ILE A 120 5.70 -14.62 -4.16
C ILE A 120 7.09 -14.53 -3.49
N CYS A 121 7.80 -13.42 -3.72
CA CYS A 121 9.13 -13.16 -3.19
C CYS A 121 9.15 -12.45 -1.84
N THR A 122 8.01 -12.32 -1.19
CA THR A 122 7.87 -11.92 0.20
C THR A 122 7.24 -13.03 1.02
N SER A 123 7.62 -13.09 2.29
CA SER A 123 6.92 -13.88 3.30
C SER A 123 6.10 -12.92 4.14
N ASP A 124 4.79 -13.01 3.96
CA ASP A 124 3.84 -12.12 4.63
C ASP A 124 3.61 -12.59 6.06
N SER A 125 3.74 -11.64 6.96
CA SER A 125 3.52 -11.83 8.39
C SER A 125 2.93 -10.56 8.97
N CYS A 126 2.53 -10.63 10.24
CA CYS A 126 2.02 -9.46 10.91
C CYS A 126 2.62 -9.37 12.32
N ASP A 127 3.17 -8.20 12.62
CA ASP A 127 3.64 -7.83 13.95
C ASP A 127 2.55 -7.01 14.66
N PRO A 128 2.09 -7.41 15.86
CA PRO A 128 1.01 -6.72 16.55
C PRO A 128 1.27 -5.23 16.84
N ALA A 129 2.53 -4.81 16.93
CA ALA A 129 2.88 -3.41 17.20
C ALA A 129 3.04 -2.59 15.91
N THR A 130 3.60 -3.17 14.86
CA THR A 130 3.94 -2.43 13.62
C THR A 130 3.05 -2.75 12.42
N GLY A 131 2.22 -3.77 12.49
CA GLY A 131 1.32 -4.22 11.43
C GLY A 131 1.98 -5.19 10.47
N CYS A 132 1.51 -5.19 9.22
CA CYS A 132 1.99 -6.12 8.19
C CYS A 132 3.49 -5.96 7.91
N ILE A 133 4.16 -7.11 7.80
CA ILE A 133 5.59 -7.23 7.47
C ILE A 133 5.72 -8.20 6.30
N ASN A 134 6.31 -7.73 5.22
CA ASN A 134 6.52 -8.50 4.00
C ASN A 134 8.04 -8.70 3.83
N ALA A 135 8.57 -9.76 4.44
CA ALA A 135 10.02 -9.99 4.47
C ALA A 135 10.48 -10.66 3.18
N ASN A 136 11.51 -10.09 2.52
CA ASN A 136 12.10 -10.70 1.33
C ASN A 136 12.52 -12.15 1.60
N ASN A 137 12.10 -13.06 0.74
CA ASN A 137 12.45 -14.48 0.83
C ASN A 137 13.37 -14.90 -0.32
N THR A 138 13.80 -16.17 -0.29
CA THR A 138 14.66 -16.79 -1.32
C THR A 138 14.01 -18.03 -1.93
N ALA A 139 12.67 -18.07 -1.98
CA ALA A 139 11.93 -19.19 -2.55
C ALA A 139 12.14 -19.27 -4.07
N ALA A 140 11.85 -20.44 -4.65
CA ALA A 140 11.76 -20.57 -6.10
C ALA A 140 10.58 -19.74 -6.63
N CYS A 141 10.75 -19.16 -7.80
CA CYS A 141 9.74 -18.40 -8.50
C CYS A 141 9.89 -18.59 -10.02
N ASP A 142 9.11 -17.87 -10.81
CA ASP A 142 9.19 -17.82 -12.27
C ASP A 142 9.21 -16.35 -12.67
N ASP A 143 10.26 -15.92 -13.36
CA ASP A 143 10.41 -14.52 -13.81
C ASP A 143 9.71 -14.26 -15.16
N GLY A 144 9.10 -15.30 -15.74
CA GLY A 144 8.40 -15.28 -17.03
C GLY A 144 9.31 -15.33 -18.24
N ASN A 145 10.63 -15.51 -18.06
CA ASN A 145 11.60 -15.61 -19.14
C ASN A 145 11.95 -17.08 -19.41
N ALA A 146 11.59 -17.58 -20.58
CA ALA A 146 11.88 -18.96 -20.98
C ALA A 146 13.39 -19.25 -21.13
N CYS A 147 14.22 -18.21 -21.13
CA CYS A 147 15.68 -18.29 -21.20
C CYS A 147 16.38 -18.23 -19.85
N THR A 148 15.64 -18.41 -18.77
CA THR A 148 16.20 -18.56 -17.43
C THR A 148 15.66 -19.84 -16.80
N THR A 149 16.47 -20.45 -15.95
CA THR A 149 16.13 -21.69 -15.27
C THR A 149 16.49 -21.57 -13.80
N ASN A 150 15.71 -22.23 -12.94
CA ASN A 150 15.88 -22.19 -11.50
C ASN A 150 15.80 -20.77 -10.93
N ASP A 151 14.80 -20.01 -11.36
CA ASP A 151 14.60 -18.64 -10.90
C ASP A 151 14.29 -18.61 -9.41
N ALA A 152 14.77 -17.56 -8.76
CA ALA A 152 14.70 -17.45 -7.32
C ALA A 152 14.44 -16.01 -6.89
N CYS A 153 13.76 -15.91 -5.76
CA CYS A 153 13.51 -14.64 -5.14
C CYS A 153 14.80 -14.02 -4.60
N MET A 154 15.04 -12.77 -4.99
CA MET A 154 16.17 -11.98 -4.51
C MET A 154 15.73 -10.53 -4.32
N ASN A 155 15.90 -10.03 -3.09
CA ASN A 155 15.52 -8.66 -2.72
C ASN A 155 14.05 -8.29 -3.05
N GLY A 156 13.14 -9.25 -2.91
CA GLY A 156 11.70 -9.03 -3.12
C GLY A 156 11.26 -9.08 -4.58
N ALA A 157 12.14 -9.44 -5.51
CA ALA A 157 11.80 -9.68 -6.91
C ALA A 157 12.17 -11.11 -7.32
N CYS A 158 11.41 -11.67 -8.27
CA CYS A 158 11.83 -12.90 -8.92
C CYS A 158 12.96 -12.59 -9.90
N VAL A 159 14.08 -13.28 -9.77
CA VAL A 159 15.26 -13.07 -10.61
C VAL A 159 15.56 -14.38 -11.35
N GLY A 160 15.63 -14.28 -12.67
CA GLY A 160 15.99 -15.37 -13.55
C GLY A 160 17.34 -16.00 -13.20
N GLY A 161 17.38 -17.33 -13.20
CA GLY A 161 18.60 -18.07 -12.94
C GLY A 161 19.51 -18.21 -14.16
N ALA A 162 20.19 -19.35 -14.27
CA ALA A 162 21.13 -19.59 -15.37
C ALA A 162 20.37 -19.79 -16.69
N ALA A 163 20.97 -19.32 -17.80
CA ALA A 163 20.44 -19.59 -19.13
C ALA A 163 20.45 -21.10 -19.41
N PRO A 164 19.40 -21.65 -20.04
CA PRO A 164 19.39 -23.04 -20.45
C PRO A 164 20.49 -23.28 -21.50
N ASN A 165 21.01 -24.51 -21.56
CA ASN A 165 21.83 -24.92 -22.68
C ASN A 165 20.92 -25.19 -23.88
N CYS A 166 21.00 -24.34 -24.91
CA CYS A 166 20.23 -24.48 -26.14
C CYS A 166 21.01 -25.17 -27.27
N ASP A 167 22.21 -25.67 -27.02
CA ASP A 167 22.99 -26.43 -27.99
C ASP A 167 22.28 -27.75 -28.34
N ASP A 168 21.82 -27.89 -29.58
CA ASP A 168 21.18 -29.10 -30.10
C ASP A 168 22.17 -30.09 -30.74
N GLY A 169 23.45 -29.71 -30.81
CA GLY A 169 24.54 -30.50 -31.37
C GLY A 169 24.58 -30.54 -32.90
N ASP A 170 23.75 -29.78 -33.61
CA ASP A 170 23.81 -29.65 -35.06
C ASP A 170 24.72 -28.49 -35.47
N VAL A 171 25.76 -28.76 -36.24
CA VAL A 171 26.67 -27.72 -36.76
C VAL A 171 25.99 -26.78 -37.76
N CYS A 172 24.84 -27.20 -38.29
CA CYS A 172 24.06 -26.46 -39.28
C CYS A 172 22.96 -25.59 -38.70
N THR A 173 22.94 -25.42 -37.37
CA THR A 173 22.08 -24.49 -36.64
C THR A 173 22.93 -23.48 -35.86
N ASP A 174 22.40 -22.27 -35.73
CA ASP A 174 22.87 -21.28 -34.77
C ASP A 174 21.91 -21.30 -33.57
N ASP A 175 22.41 -21.73 -32.42
CA ASP A 175 21.63 -21.86 -31.21
C ASP A 175 21.46 -20.52 -30.49
N GLY A 176 20.24 -20.26 -30.06
CA GLY A 176 19.88 -19.07 -29.33
C GLY A 176 18.75 -19.34 -28.35
N CYS A 177 18.37 -18.30 -27.63
CA CYS A 177 17.22 -18.38 -26.76
C CYS A 177 16.37 -17.12 -26.89
N ASP A 178 15.09 -17.31 -27.16
CA ASP A 178 14.08 -16.27 -27.21
C ASP A 178 13.32 -16.20 -25.86
N PRO A 179 13.29 -15.04 -25.18
CA PRO A 179 12.70 -14.95 -23.84
C PRO A 179 11.23 -15.38 -23.73
N ALA A 180 10.47 -15.40 -24.84
CA ALA A 180 9.07 -15.81 -24.83
C ALA A 180 8.89 -17.30 -25.18
N SER A 181 9.74 -17.86 -26.04
CA SER A 181 9.57 -19.21 -26.61
C SER A 181 10.64 -20.22 -26.21
N GLY A 182 11.73 -19.79 -25.56
CA GLY A 182 12.82 -20.64 -25.08
C GLY A 182 13.88 -20.89 -26.15
N CYS A 183 14.51 -22.06 -26.13
CA CYS A 183 15.58 -22.38 -27.06
C CYS A 183 15.12 -22.35 -28.52
N THR A 184 15.93 -21.74 -29.36
CA THR A 184 15.72 -21.59 -30.81
C THR A 184 16.96 -22.05 -31.55
N HIS A 185 16.78 -22.75 -32.67
CA HIS A 185 17.88 -23.29 -33.48
C HIS A 185 17.67 -22.82 -34.93
N ALA A 186 18.43 -21.80 -35.35
CA ALA A 186 18.23 -21.16 -36.65
C ALA A 186 19.16 -21.77 -37.71
N ASN A 187 18.60 -22.31 -38.79
CA ASN A 187 19.41 -22.89 -39.88
C ASN A 187 20.45 -21.91 -40.41
N ASN A 188 21.72 -22.34 -40.42
CA ASN A 188 22.83 -21.54 -40.94
C ASN A 188 23.33 -22.07 -42.29
N THR A 189 24.37 -21.42 -42.81
CA THR A 189 25.02 -21.76 -44.10
C THR A 189 26.52 -21.99 -43.94
N ALA A 190 26.95 -22.35 -42.73
CA ALA A 190 28.36 -22.59 -42.41
C ALA A 190 28.92 -23.80 -43.17
N ALA A 191 30.24 -23.90 -43.24
CA ALA A 191 30.90 -25.11 -43.73
C ALA A 191 30.70 -26.26 -42.73
N CYS A 192 30.57 -27.47 -43.25
CA CYS A 192 30.39 -28.68 -42.47
C CYS A 192 31.10 -29.87 -43.15
N ASP A 193 30.95 -31.08 -42.61
CA ASP A 193 31.43 -32.34 -43.20
C ASP A 193 30.25 -33.32 -43.22
N ASP A 194 29.85 -33.77 -44.41
CA ASP A 194 28.72 -34.70 -44.57
C ASP A 194 29.12 -36.17 -44.33
N GLY A 195 30.40 -36.42 -43.98
CA GLY A 195 30.98 -37.73 -43.75
C GLY A 195 31.26 -38.52 -45.03
N ASN A 196 31.03 -37.94 -46.21
CA ASN A 196 31.25 -38.56 -47.49
C ASN A 196 32.59 -38.11 -48.10
N ALA A 197 33.55 -39.01 -48.15
CA ALA A 197 34.86 -38.73 -48.71
C ALA A 197 34.86 -38.37 -50.23
N CYS A 198 33.74 -38.53 -50.93
CA CYS A 198 33.60 -38.20 -52.35
C CYS A 198 33.09 -36.77 -52.62
N THR A 199 32.78 -35.99 -51.58
CA THR A 199 32.29 -34.61 -51.66
C THR A 199 33.32 -33.65 -51.07
N THR A 200 33.32 -32.40 -51.55
CA THR A 200 34.20 -31.34 -51.06
C THR A 200 33.45 -30.03 -50.95
N ASN A 201 33.88 -29.15 -50.03
CA ASN A 201 33.21 -27.87 -49.71
C ASN A 201 31.75 -28.08 -49.27
N ASP A 202 31.52 -29.00 -48.35
CA ASP A 202 30.18 -29.27 -47.81
C ASP A 202 29.70 -28.07 -46.99
N ALA A 203 28.41 -27.80 -47.08
CA ALA A 203 27.81 -26.64 -46.47
C ALA A 203 26.42 -26.94 -45.91
N CYS A 204 26.09 -26.20 -44.86
CA CYS A 204 24.79 -26.28 -44.24
C CYS A 204 23.70 -25.72 -45.14
N MET A 205 22.61 -26.48 -45.29
CA MET A 205 21.44 -26.06 -46.03
C MET A 205 20.18 -26.63 -45.38
N ASN A 206 19.31 -25.73 -44.91
CA ASN A 206 18.06 -26.09 -44.24
C ASN A 206 18.23 -27.02 -43.03
N GLY A 207 19.28 -26.81 -42.22
CA GLY A 207 19.50 -27.58 -40.98
C GLY A 207 20.05 -28.99 -41.26
N THR A 208 20.81 -29.15 -42.34
CA THR A 208 21.49 -30.41 -42.66
C THR A 208 22.77 -30.10 -43.42
N CYS A 209 23.83 -30.86 -43.13
CA CYS A 209 25.06 -30.76 -43.88
C CYS A 209 24.89 -31.42 -45.25
N MET A 210 25.06 -30.65 -46.33
CA MET A 210 24.92 -31.12 -47.70
C MET A 210 26.30 -31.21 -48.36
N GLY A 211 26.62 -32.40 -48.89
CA GLY A 211 27.82 -32.64 -49.67
C GLY A 211 27.95 -31.71 -50.86
N GLY A 212 29.13 -31.10 -51.02
CA GLY A 212 29.42 -30.23 -52.15
C GLY A 212 29.74 -31.00 -53.44
N ALA A 213 30.38 -30.32 -54.40
CA ALA A 213 30.73 -30.97 -55.66
C ALA A 213 31.79 -32.05 -55.46
N ALA A 214 31.72 -33.11 -56.28
CA ALA A 214 32.80 -34.09 -56.35
C ALA A 214 34.12 -33.40 -56.77
N PRO A 215 35.26 -33.83 -56.19
CA PRO A 215 36.56 -33.21 -56.42
C PRO A 215 37.05 -33.29 -57.87
#